data_AF-A0A670XUV8-F1
#
_entry.id   AF-A0A670XUV8-F1
#
_cell.length_a   1.000
_cell.length_b   1.000
_cell.length_c   1.000
_cell.angle_alpha   90.00
_cell.angle_beta   90.00
_cell.angle_gamma   90.00
#
_symmetry.space_group_name_H-M   'P 1'
#
loop_
_entity.id
_entity.type
_entity.pdbx_description
1 polymer ?
#
loop_
_entity_poly.entity_id
_entity_poly.type
_entity_poly.pdbx_seq_one_letter_code
_entity_poly.pdbx_strand_id
1 'polypeptide(L)'
;VRNETTYGSCLLYLSNFSLAIGYNALLLYALVWEAGNIISLPTKRIGFYNFCLWNQKAELDCLMIKEIEKLGISNVALVLSRLCVYISPVLCLFSASTIVQQAFSSKDRDGWKLAQILLSVTSVSLPVGLILFIFSTQKWIQVSELSEGFAALVGAYILLLLHLLIISLYLREREFPVLKRIILILEHNRRLIQSSHVL
;
A
#
# COMPACT_ATOMS: atom_id res chain seq x y z
N VAL A 1 14.38 -9.40 32.24
CA VAL A 1 13.30 -10.30 31.74
C VAL A 1 11.90 -9.65 31.67
N ARG A 2 11.32 -9.03 32.73
CA ARG A 2 9.99 -8.39 32.64
C ARG A 2 9.96 -7.05 31.85
N ASN A 3 11.09 -6.31 31.82
CA ASN A 3 11.17 -5.02 31.12
C ASN A 3 11.41 -5.14 29.60
N GLU A 4 12.07 -6.20 29.14
CA GLU A 4 12.42 -6.37 27.71
C GLU A 4 11.19 -6.66 26.83
N THR A 5 10.23 -7.43 27.36
CA THR A 5 8.98 -7.76 26.65
C THR A 5 8.05 -6.57 26.46
N THR A 6 8.05 -5.64 27.42
CA THR A 6 7.20 -4.43 27.39
C THR A 6 7.76 -3.40 26.41
N TYR A 7 9.07 -3.21 26.41
CA TYR A 7 9.75 -2.27 25.50
C TYR A 7 9.61 -2.70 24.04
N GLY A 8 9.82 -4.00 23.75
CA GLY A 8 9.66 -4.55 22.39
C GLY A 8 8.23 -4.44 21.85
N SER A 9 7.23 -4.61 22.72
CA SER A 9 5.82 -4.46 22.32
C SER A 9 5.47 -3.00 22.00
N CYS A 10 5.91 -2.05 22.84
CA CYS A 10 5.70 -0.62 22.61
C CYS A 10 6.36 -0.14 21.31
N LEU A 11 7.61 -0.56 21.08
CA LEU A 11 8.36 -0.22 19.87
C LEU A 11 7.67 -0.74 18.60
N LEU A 12 7.11 -1.95 18.65
CA LEU A 12 6.37 -2.54 17.54
C LEU A 12 5.12 -1.70 17.20
N TYR A 13 4.30 -1.35 18.18
CA TYR A 13 3.11 -0.51 17.95
C TYR A 13 3.48 0.87 17.43
N LEU A 14 4.49 1.51 18.04
CA LEU A 14 4.95 2.84 17.61
C LEU A 14 5.48 2.81 16.17
N SER A 15 6.22 1.77 15.80
CA SER A 15 6.73 1.56 14.43
C SER A 15 5.58 1.41 13.42
N ASN A 16 4.63 0.52 13.68
CA ASN A 16 3.49 0.29 12.78
C ASN A 16 2.63 1.57 12.64
N PHE A 17 2.41 2.28 13.75
CA PHE A 17 1.68 3.54 13.74
C PHE A 17 2.40 4.65 12.97
N SER A 18 3.71 4.79 13.16
CA SER A 18 4.53 5.78 12.43
C SER A 18 4.55 5.51 10.94
N LEU A 19 4.68 4.24 10.53
CA LEU A 19 4.58 3.83 9.14
C LEU A 19 3.19 4.13 8.58
N ALA A 20 2.13 3.79 9.33
CA ALA A 20 0.75 4.09 8.98
C ALA A 20 0.52 5.57 8.68
N ILE A 21 0.98 6.45 9.57
CA ILE A 21 0.90 7.89 9.35
C ILE A 21 1.71 8.29 8.12
N GLY A 22 2.95 7.79 8.00
CA GLY A 22 3.88 8.17 6.94
C GLY A 22 3.33 7.95 5.54
N TYR A 23 2.92 6.72 5.20
CA TYR A 23 2.38 6.48 3.86
C TYR A 23 1.01 7.14 3.64
N ASN A 24 0.16 7.28 4.66
CA ASN A 24 -1.12 7.99 4.48
C ASN A 24 -0.90 9.48 4.21
N ALA A 25 0.02 10.12 4.94
CA ALA A 25 0.38 11.51 4.73
C ALA A 25 0.95 11.74 3.32
N LEU A 26 1.86 10.86 2.87
CA LEU A 26 2.43 10.94 1.52
C LEU A 26 1.39 10.68 0.42
N LEU A 27 0.48 9.71 0.62
CA LEU A 27 -0.61 9.45 -0.32
C LEU A 27 -1.57 10.64 -0.43
N LEU A 28 -1.96 11.24 0.70
CA LEU A 28 -2.82 12.42 0.72
C LEU A 28 -2.12 13.63 0.10
N TYR A 29 -0.84 13.83 0.43
CA TYR A 29 -0.04 14.88 -0.20
C TYR A 29 0.01 14.69 -1.72
N ALA A 30 0.36 13.49 -2.21
CA ALA A 30 0.46 13.27 -3.64
C ALA A 30 -0.88 13.32 -4.39
N LEU A 31 -1.94 12.71 -3.84
CA LEU A 31 -3.20 12.52 -4.56
C LEU A 31 -4.21 13.64 -4.32
N VAL A 32 -4.16 14.30 -3.17
CA VAL A 32 -5.09 15.38 -2.81
C VAL A 32 -4.42 16.73 -2.95
N TRP A 33 -3.27 16.94 -2.30
CA TRP A 33 -2.57 18.24 -2.31
C TRP A 33 -1.95 18.55 -3.68
N GLU A 34 -1.20 17.62 -4.24
CA GLU A 34 -0.61 17.71 -5.59
C GLU A 34 -1.58 17.26 -6.71
N ALA A 35 -2.85 17.04 -6.37
CA ALA A 35 -3.93 16.62 -7.28
C ALA A 35 -3.63 15.35 -8.11
N GLY A 36 -2.72 14.49 -7.63
CA GLY A 36 -2.30 13.29 -8.34
C GLY A 36 -1.53 13.60 -9.63
N ASN A 37 -0.86 14.75 -9.69
CA ASN A 37 0.00 15.10 -10.80
C ASN A 37 1.30 14.30 -10.73
N ILE A 38 1.63 13.59 -11.81
CA ILE A 38 2.92 12.93 -12.02
C ILE A 38 3.96 13.95 -12.50
N ILE A 39 3.54 14.87 -13.36
CA ILE A 39 4.31 16.01 -13.84
C ILE A 39 3.55 17.29 -13.45
N SER A 40 4.24 18.22 -12.81
CA SER A 40 3.67 19.49 -12.32
C SER A 40 4.58 20.66 -12.70
N LEU A 41 4.63 20.97 -14.00
CA LEU A 41 5.36 22.12 -14.54
C LEU A 41 4.38 23.26 -14.88
N PRO A 42 4.84 24.53 -14.92
CA PRO A 42 4.01 25.66 -15.35
C PRO A 42 3.46 25.49 -16.77
N THR A 43 4.20 24.74 -17.60
CA THR A 43 3.99 24.57 -19.03
C THR A 43 3.20 23.31 -19.38
N LYS A 44 3.08 22.39 -18.42
CA LYS A 44 2.62 21.02 -18.63
C LYS A 44 2.26 20.38 -17.30
N ARG A 45 1.03 19.88 -17.18
CA ARG A 45 0.56 19.14 -16.01
C ARG A 45 -0.04 17.82 -16.45
N ILE A 46 0.54 16.73 -16.00
CA ILE A 46 0.06 15.38 -16.33
C ILE A 46 -0.16 14.63 -15.03
N GLY A 47 -1.41 14.27 -14.78
CA GLY A 47 -1.87 13.57 -13.60
C GLY A 47 -3.09 12.72 -13.91
N PHE A 48 -3.57 12.01 -12.90
CA PHE A 48 -4.69 11.10 -13.07
C PHE A 48 -5.96 11.81 -13.56
N TYR A 49 -6.26 13.00 -13.03
CA TYR A 49 -7.43 13.81 -13.42
C TYR A 49 -7.07 15.03 -14.27
N ASN A 50 -5.83 15.50 -14.22
CA ASN A 50 -5.39 16.70 -14.92
C ASN A 50 -4.48 16.31 -16.09
N PHE A 51 -4.89 16.61 -17.31
CA PHE A 51 -4.02 16.45 -18.47
C PHE A 51 -3.99 17.77 -19.23
N CYS A 52 -3.09 18.66 -18.82
CA CYS A 52 -3.01 20.02 -19.34
C CYS A 52 -1.69 20.24 -20.09
N LEU A 53 -1.81 20.74 -21.31
CA LEU A 53 -0.69 21.02 -22.21
C LEU A 53 -0.74 22.48 -22.62
N TRP A 54 0.41 23.05 -22.97
CA TRP A 54 0.45 24.37 -23.55
C TRP A 54 -0.23 24.40 -24.93
N ASN A 55 -1.19 25.29 -25.13
CA ASN A 55 -1.79 25.53 -26.43
C ASN A 55 -0.99 26.55 -27.26
N GLN A 56 -1.42 26.77 -28.50
CA GLN A 56 -0.77 27.70 -29.44
C GLN A 56 -0.81 29.18 -28.98
N LYS A 57 -1.67 29.53 -28.01
CA LYS A 57 -1.80 30.89 -27.46
C LYS A 57 -0.93 31.13 -26.23
N ALA A 58 -0.04 30.18 -25.91
CA ALA A 58 0.69 30.18 -24.66
C ALA A 58 -0.24 30.20 -23.43
N GLU A 59 -1.36 29.48 -23.49
CA GLU A 59 -2.23 29.20 -22.33
C GLU A 59 -2.25 27.69 -22.00
N LEU A 60 -2.38 27.36 -20.72
CA LEU A 60 -2.48 25.96 -20.28
C LEU A 60 -3.90 25.45 -20.56
N ASP A 61 -4.04 24.53 -21.51
CA ASP A 61 -5.31 23.95 -21.91
C ASP A 61 -5.46 22.53 -21.35
N CYS A 62 -6.53 22.28 -20.60
CA CYS A 62 -6.76 21.03 -19.89
C CYS A 62 -7.74 20.15 -20.67
N LEU A 63 -7.22 19.02 -21.13
CA LEU A 63 -7.93 18.10 -22.01
C LEU A 63 -8.89 17.22 -21.21
N MET A 64 -10.11 17.10 -21.73
CA MET A 64 -11.11 16.15 -21.24
C MET A 64 -10.75 14.74 -21.68
N ILE A 65 -11.27 13.72 -20.98
CA ILE A 65 -11.03 12.29 -21.30
C ILE A 65 -11.26 11.97 -22.79
N LYS A 66 -12.33 12.52 -23.38
CA LYS A 66 -12.64 12.34 -24.82
C LYS A 66 -11.59 12.94 -25.75
N GLU A 67 -10.90 13.99 -25.31
CA GLU A 67 -9.85 14.64 -26.08
C GLU A 67 -8.52 13.92 -25.89
N ILE A 68 -8.27 13.40 -24.68
CA ILE A 68 -7.14 12.54 -24.35
C ILE A 68 -7.17 11.24 -25.20
N GLU A 69 -8.36 10.68 -25.45
CA GLU A 69 -8.53 9.51 -26.33
C GLU A 69 -8.08 9.80 -27.77
N LYS A 70 -8.35 11.01 -28.28
CA LYS A 70 -7.90 11.43 -29.62
C LYS A 70 -6.37 11.53 -29.72
N LEU A 71 -5.67 11.62 -28.59
CA LEU A 71 -4.21 11.57 -28.50
C LEU A 71 -3.66 10.13 -28.46
N GLY A 72 -4.53 9.12 -28.62
CA GLY A 72 -4.16 7.70 -28.63
C GLY A 72 -3.97 7.09 -27.24
N ILE A 73 -4.50 7.73 -26.20
CA ILE A 73 -4.44 7.26 -24.81
C ILE A 73 -5.72 6.49 -24.49
N SER A 74 -5.61 5.27 -23.97
CA SER A 74 -6.78 4.43 -23.68
C SER A 74 -7.58 4.96 -22.49
N ASN A 75 -8.85 5.32 -22.73
CA ASN A 75 -9.78 5.73 -21.67
C ASN A 75 -9.97 4.64 -20.61
N VAL A 76 -10.02 3.37 -21.02
CA VAL A 76 -10.18 2.24 -20.10
C VAL A 76 -8.99 2.16 -19.15
N ALA A 77 -7.77 2.33 -19.68
CA ALA A 77 -6.56 2.32 -18.85
C ALA A 77 -6.52 3.53 -17.89
N LEU A 78 -6.98 4.70 -18.31
CA LEU A 78 -7.09 5.89 -17.45
C LEU A 78 -8.11 5.71 -16.33
N VAL A 79 -9.29 5.15 -16.62
CA VAL A 79 -10.31 4.88 -15.60
C VAL A 79 -9.81 3.80 -14.63
N LEU A 80 -9.20 2.74 -15.13
CA LEU A 80 -8.69 1.66 -14.29
C LEU A 80 -7.52 2.13 -13.43
N SER A 81 -6.59 2.91 -13.97
CA SER A 81 -5.50 3.51 -13.20
C SER A 81 -6.02 4.40 -12.07
N ARG A 82 -7.01 5.27 -12.34
CA ARG A 82 -7.66 6.09 -11.32
C ARG A 82 -8.26 5.24 -10.21
N LEU A 83 -9.02 4.20 -10.56
CA LEU A 83 -9.64 3.31 -9.58
C LEU A 83 -8.57 2.65 -8.69
N CYS A 84 -7.54 2.08 -9.31
CA CYS A 84 -6.45 1.38 -8.62
C CYS A 84 -5.61 2.30 -7.71
N VAL A 85 -5.33 3.54 -8.14
CA VAL A 85 -4.55 4.48 -7.33
C VAL A 85 -5.40 5.09 -6.22
N TYR A 86 -6.62 5.55 -6.50
CA TYR A 86 -7.44 6.27 -5.52
C TYR A 86 -8.16 5.36 -4.52
N ILE A 87 -8.29 4.05 -4.78
CA ILE A 87 -8.71 3.10 -3.73
C ILE A 87 -7.61 2.89 -2.67
N SER A 88 -6.34 3.13 -3.02
CA SER A 88 -5.19 2.86 -2.16
C SER A 88 -5.22 3.65 -0.84
N PRO A 89 -5.43 4.98 -0.81
CA PRO A 89 -5.61 5.74 0.44
C PRO A 89 -6.75 5.22 1.32
N VAL A 90 -7.86 4.79 0.72
CA VAL A 90 -9.01 4.27 1.48
C VAL A 90 -8.63 2.99 2.21
N LEU A 91 -8.04 2.03 1.49
CA LEU A 91 -7.54 0.78 2.08
C LEU A 91 -6.46 1.03 3.15
N CYS A 92 -5.58 1.98 2.90
CA CYS A 92 -4.55 2.44 3.83
C CYS A 92 -5.13 3.01 5.12
N LEU A 93 -6.17 3.84 5.06
CA LEU A 93 -6.87 4.38 6.23
C LEU A 93 -7.55 3.28 7.03
N PHE A 94 -8.22 2.33 6.35
CA PHE A 94 -8.78 1.15 7.02
C PHE A 94 -7.70 0.34 7.72
N SER A 95 -6.55 0.10 7.07
CA SER A 95 -5.44 -0.63 7.69
C SER A 95 -4.89 0.11 8.92
N ALA A 96 -4.75 1.44 8.86
CA ALA A 96 -4.31 2.25 9.99
C ALA A 96 -5.29 2.16 11.17
N SER A 97 -6.60 2.19 10.90
CA SER A 97 -7.64 2.05 11.93
C SER A 97 -7.56 0.71 12.66
N THR A 98 -7.29 -0.38 11.94
CA THR A 98 -7.13 -1.71 12.55
C THR A 98 -5.92 -1.76 13.47
N ILE A 99 -4.80 -1.12 13.10
CA ILE A 99 -3.58 -1.08 13.92
C ILE A 99 -3.82 -0.27 15.20
N VAL A 100 -4.48 0.87 15.08
CA VAL A 100 -4.86 1.70 16.24
C VAL A 100 -5.75 0.91 17.19
N GLN A 101 -6.76 0.20 16.67
CA GLN A 101 -7.61 -0.67 17.47
C GLN A 101 -6.82 -1.76 18.20
N GLN A 102 -5.81 -2.37 17.56
CA GLN A 102 -4.96 -3.37 18.22
C GLN A 102 -4.06 -2.78 19.30
N ALA A 103 -3.60 -1.54 19.14
CA ALA A 103 -2.82 -0.85 20.17
C ALA A 103 -3.63 -0.62 21.45
N PHE A 104 -4.94 -0.35 21.31
CA PHE A 104 -5.85 -0.11 22.44
C PHE A 104 -6.55 -1.37 22.97
N SER A 105 -6.81 -2.37 22.12
CA SER A 105 -7.49 -3.62 22.44
C SER A 105 -6.57 -4.81 22.15
N SER A 106 -5.87 -5.28 23.19
CA SER A 106 -4.66 -6.12 23.09
C SER A 106 -4.84 -7.57 22.63
N LYS A 107 -6.01 -7.98 22.12
CA LYS A 107 -6.36 -9.41 21.98
C LYS A 107 -6.84 -9.90 20.61
N ASP A 108 -6.97 -9.04 19.61
CA ASP A 108 -7.60 -9.46 18.35
C ASP A 108 -6.59 -9.77 17.23
N ARG A 109 -6.26 -11.06 17.09
CA ARG A 109 -5.39 -11.59 16.02
C ARG A 109 -5.95 -11.30 14.63
N ASP A 110 -7.27 -11.24 14.50
CA ASP A 110 -7.93 -11.09 13.20
C ASP A 110 -7.73 -9.67 12.66
N GLY A 111 -7.57 -8.67 13.53
CA GLY A 111 -7.21 -7.30 13.14
C GLY A 111 -5.84 -7.20 12.45
N TRP A 112 -4.82 -7.91 12.93
CA TRP A 112 -3.50 -7.93 12.27
C TRP A 112 -3.53 -8.64 10.91
N LYS A 113 -4.33 -9.70 10.77
CA LYS A 113 -4.53 -10.39 9.49
C LYS A 113 -5.29 -9.51 8.50
N LEU A 114 -6.32 -8.80 8.97
CA LEU A 114 -7.06 -7.83 8.16
C LEU A 114 -6.13 -6.71 7.67
N ALA A 115 -5.28 -6.16 8.56
CA ALA A 115 -4.27 -5.18 8.18
C ALA A 115 -3.32 -5.72 7.09
N GLN A 116 -2.84 -6.96 7.24
CA GLN A 116 -1.99 -7.61 6.24
C GLN A 116 -2.70 -7.74 4.89
N ILE A 117 -3.95 -8.19 4.86
CA ILE A 117 -4.73 -8.34 3.63
C ILE A 117 -4.94 -6.99 2.95
N LEU A 118 -5.37 -5.97 3.70
CA LEU A 118 -5.59 -4.62 3.18
C LEU A 118 -4.30 -4.04 2.59
N LEU A 119 -3.18 -4.11 3.32
CA LEU A 119 -1.88 -3.66 2.82
C LEU A 119 -1.40 -4.48 1.62
N SER A 120 -1.68 -5.78 1.57
CA SER A 120 -1.34 -6.63 0.42
C SER A 120 -2.11 -6.20 -0.82
N VAL A 121 -3.42 -5.99 -0.71
CA VAL A 121 -4.25 -5.49 -1.82
C VAL A 121 -3.74 -4.14 -2.29
N THR A 122 -3.44 -3.22 -1.37
CA THR A 122 -2.90 -1.90 -1.72
C THR A 122 -1.53 -1.98 -2.40
N SER A 123 -0.66 -2.90 -1.94
CA SER A 123 0.67 -3.12 -2.52
C SER A 123 0.61 -3.57 -3.98
N VAL A 124 -0.51 -4.15 -4.41
CA VAL A 124 -0.75 -4.52 -5.81
C VAL A 124 -1.49 -3.41 -6.55
N SER A 125 -2.53 -2.84 -5.95
CA SER A 125 -3.39 -1.85 -6.63
C SER A 125 -2.62 -0.58 -6.99
N LEU A 126 -1.81 -0.04 -6.07
CA LEU A 126 -1.08 1.21 -6.30
C LEU A 126 -0.10 1.13 -7.49
N PRO A 127 0.82 0.14 -7.56
CA PRO A 127 1.72 0.03 -8.71
C PRO A 127 1.00 -0.38 -9.99
N VAL A 128 -0.04 -1.23 -9.94
CA VAL A 128 -0.85 -1.55 -11.12
C VAL A 128 -1.45 -0.28 -11.71
N GLY A 129 -2.04 0.57 -10.87
CA GLY A 129 -2.61 1.84 -11.31
C GLY A 129 -1.56 2.78 -11.89
N LEU A 130 -0.39 2.90 -11.25
CA LEU A 130 0.73 3.70 -11.76
C LEU A 130 1.27 3.19 -13.09
N ILE A 131 1.49 1.88 -13.22
CA ILE A 131 1.99 1.25 -14.45
C ILE A 131 1.00 1.48 -15.59
N LEU A 132 -0.29 1.26 -15.35
CA LEU A 132 -1.33 1.50 -16.34
C LEU A 132 -1.32 2.95 -16.82
N PHE A 133 -1.20 3.91 -15.90
CA PHE A 133 -1.16 5.33 -16.24
C PHE A 133 0.11 5.70 -17.02
N ILE A 134 1.29 5.33 -16.51
CA ILE A 134 2.59 5.65 -17.11
C ILE A 134 2.70 5.02 -18.49
N PHE A 135 2.32 3.74 -18.64
CA PHE A 135 2.37 3.07 -19.93
C PHE A 135 1.41 3.73 -20.93
N SER A 136 0.21 4.12 -20.50
CA SER A 136 -0.75 4.80 -21.38
C SER A 136 -0.29 6.20 -21.80
N THR A 137 0.53 6.86 -20.98
CA THR A 137 0.96 8.25 -21.18
C THR A 137 2.46 8.39 -21.49
N GLN A 138 3.17 7.28 -21.71
CA GLN A 138 4.64 7.21 -21.82
C GLN A 138 5.25 8.20 -22.81
N LYS A 139 4.58 8.46 -23.95
CA LYS A 139 5.03 9.41 -24.99
C LYS A 139 5.14 10.85 -24.48
N TRP A 140 4.41 11.16 -23.41
CA TRP A 140 4.29 12.48 -22.83
C TRP A 140 5.07 12.61 -21.52
N ILE A 141 5.65 11.54 -20.98
CA ILE A 141 6.38 11.57 -19.71
C ILE A 141 7.88 11.59 -19.97
N GLN A 142 8.56 12.63 -19.49
CA GLN A 142 10.01 12.66 -19.39
C GLN A 142 10.42 12.47 -17.92
N VAL A 143 11.43 11.63 -17.67
CA VAL A 143 11.86 11.27 -16.31
C VAL A 143 12.40 12.49 -15.54
N SER A 144 13.00 13.46 -16.24
CA SER A 144 13.49 14.71 -15.65
C SER A 144 12.38 15.66 -15.19
N GLU A 145 11.13 15.44 -15.63
CA GLU A 145 9.97 16.29 -15.34
C GLU A 145 9.09 15.74 -14.21
N LEU A 146 9.51 14.66 -13.55
CA LEU A 146 8.76 14.05 -12.46
C LEU A 146 8.64 15.01 -11.28
N SER A 147 7.41 15.14 -10.78
CA SER A 147 7.08 16.07 -9.70
C SER A 147 7.42 15.52 -8.31
N GLU A 148 7.41 16.42 -7.32
CA GLU A 148 7.46 16.06 -5.90
C GLU A 148 6.29 15.15 -5.49
N GLY A 149 5.11 15.34 -6.08
CA GLY A 149 3.96 14.45 -5.90
C GLY A 149 4.25 13.01 -6.33
N PHE A 150 4.95 12.81 -7.46
CA PHE A 150 5.38 11.47 -7.87
C PHE A 150 6.41 10.87 -6.91
N ALA A 151 7.38 11.66 -6.45
CA ALA A 151 8.36 11.21 -5.45
C ALA A 151 7.67 10.79 -4.15
N ALA A 152 6.64 11.53 -3.72
CA ALA A 152 5.82 11.17 -2.57
C ALA A 152 5.04 9.87 -2.77
N LEU A 153 4.51 9.58 -3.97
CA LEU A 153 3.87 8.28 -4.26
C LEU A 153 4.86 7.12 -4.15
N VAL A 154 6.07 7.28 -4.68
CA VAL A 154 7.13 6.26 -4.57
C VAL A 154 7.52 6.07 -3.10
N GLY A 155 7.70 7.16 -2.36
CA GLY A 155 7.97 7.12 -0.92
C GLY A 155 6.86 6.40 -0.13
N ALA A 156 5.60 6.72 -0.42
CA ALA A 156 4.45 6.06 0.18
C ALA A 156 4.46 4.55 -0.10
N TYR A 157 4.75 4.16 -1.33
CA TYR A 157 4.82 2.75 -1.71
C TYR A 157 5.94 2.00 -0.99
N ILE A 158 7.13 2.60 -0.85
CA ILE A 158 8.24 2.01 -0.10
C ILE A 158 7.87 1.80 1.38
N LEU A 159 7.29 2.83 2.02
CA LEU A 159 6.83 2.73 3.41
C LEU A 159 5.73 1.67 3.59
N LEU A 160 4.83 1.56 2.62
CA LEU A 160 3.78 0.55 2.61
C LEU A 160 4.36 -0.87 2.52
N LEU A 161 5.32 -1.12 1.63
CA LEU A 161 5.99 -2.41 1.51
C LEU A 161 6.76 -2.76 2.78
N LEU A 162 7.46 -1.79 3.36
CA LEU A 162 8.16 -1.96 4.64
C LEU A 162 7.18 -2.35 5.75
N HIS A 163 6.02 -1.70 5.82
CA HIS A 163 5.00 -2.00 6.80
C HIS A 163 4.38 -3.38 6.60
N LEU A 164 4.09 -3.76 5.35
CA LEU A 164 3.61 -5.09 5.00
C LEU A 164 4.62 -6.17 5.39
N LEU A 165 5.91 -5.92 5.18
CA LEU A 165 6.99 -6.82 5.58
C LEU A 165 7.00 -7.01 7.11
N ILE A 166 6.95 -5.92 7.88
CA ILE A 166 6.94 -5.96 9.35
C ILE A 166 5.74 -6.76 9.87
N ILE A 167 4.53 -6.49 9.37
CA ILE A 167 3.33 -7.23 9.77
C ILE A 167 3.43 -8.70 9.38
N SER A 168 3.94 -9.01 8.19
CA SER A 168 4.10 -10.38 7.72
C SER A 168 5.11 -11.17 8.57
N LEU A 169 6.22 -10.55 8.96
CA LEU A 169 7.20 -11.15 9.87
C LEU A 169 6.60 -11.35 11.27
N TYR A 170 5.86 -10.36 11.79
CA TYR A 170 5.18 -10.45 13.08
C TYR A 170 4.16 -11.60 13.12
N LEU A 171 3.33 -11.73 12.08
CA LEU A 171 2.35 -12.81 11.97
C LEU A 171 3.03 -14.18 11.80
N ARG A 172 4.09 -14.28 10.99
CA ARG A 172 4.86 -15.51 10.79
C ARG A 172 5.50 -16.01 12.10
N GLU A 173 6.14 -15.11 12.85
CA GLU A 173 6.76 -15.44 14.15
C GLU A 173 5.73 -15.94 15.17
N ARG A 174 4.46 -15.50 15.06
CA ARG A 174 3.35 -15.96 15.91
C ARG A 174 2.73 -17.27 15.41
N GLU A 175 2.84 -17.61 14.13
CA GLU A 175 2.33 -18.87 13.57
C GLU A 175 3.29 -20.05 13.79
N PHE A 176 4.60 -19.83 13.68
CA PHE A 176 5.64 -20.86 13.89
C PHE A 176 5.55 -21.62 15.24
N PRO A 177 5.37 -20.96 16.41
CA PRO A 177 5.27 -21.67 17.68
C PRO A 177 3.96 -22.45 17.84
N VAL A 178 2.89 -22.07 17.14
CA VAL A 178 1.62 -22.82 17.13
C VAL A 178 1.76 -24.08 16.28
N LEU A 179 2.34 -23.96 15.08
CA LEU A 179 2.60 -25.11 14.21
C LEU A 179 3.53 -26.12 14.88
N LYS A 180 4.61 -25.65 15.53
CA LYS A 180 5.53 -26.50 16.29
C LYS A 180 4.84 -27.22 17.45
N ARG A 181 3.89 -26.56 18.13
CA ARG A 181 3.08 -27.14 19.22
C ARG A 181 2.09 -28.18 18.70
N ILE A 182 1.46 -27.94 17.55
CA ILE A 182 0.55 -28.91 16.89
C ILE A 182 1.32 -30.13 16.42
N ILE A 183 2.49 -29.95 15.79
CA ILE A 183 3.36 -31.06 15.38
C ILE A 183 3.78 -31.90 16.59
N LEU A 184 4.19 -31.26 17.69
CA LEU A 184 4.53 -31.96 18.93
C LEU A 184 3.34 -32.74 19.52
N ILE A 185 2.13 -32.19 19.49
CA ILE A 185 0.91 -32.88 19.96
C ILE A 185 0.59 -34.07 19.07
N LEU A 186 0.68 -33.91 17.75
CA LEU A 186 0.44 -35.00 16.79
C LEU A 186 1.50 -36.11 16.92
N GLU A 187 2.75 -35.75 17.16
CA GLU A 187 3.85 -36.70 17.35
C GLU A 187 3.79 -37.41 18.72
N HIS A 188 3.28 -36.73 19.76
CA HIS A 188 2.97 -37.35 21.04
C HIS A 188 1.80 -38.35 20.92
N ASN A 189 0.70 -37.96 20.27
CA ASN A 189 -0.45 -38.84 20.05
C ASN A 189 -0.12 -40.03 19.15
N ARG A 190 0.74 -39.86 18.13
CA ARG A 190 1.22 -40.96 17.29
C ARG A 190 1.99 -42.02 18.11
N ARG A 191 2.83 -41.59 19.06
CA ARG A 191 3.56 -42.50 19.95
C ARG A 191 2.64 -43.26 20.90
N LEU A 192 1.57 -42.63 21.39
CA LEU A 192 0.58 -43.31 22.23
C LEU A 192 -0.20 -44.38 21.46
N ILE A 193 -0.57 -44.11 20.20
CA ILE A 193 -1.27 -45.09 19.35
C ILE A 193 -0.39 -46.30 19.04
N GLN A 194 0.90 -46.09 18.71
CA GLN A 194 1.86 -47.17 18.50
C GLN A 194 2.10 -48.00 19.77
N SER A 195 2.08 -47.37 20.95
CA SER A 195 2.18 -48.08 22.23
C SER A 195 0.94 -48.92 22.56
N SER A 196 -0.25 -48.56 22.08
CA SER A 196 -1.49 -49.29 22.36
C SER A 196 -1.71 -50.52 21.47
N HIS A 197 -1.06 -50.57 20.30
CA HIS A 197 -1.14 -51.69 19.36
C HIS A 197 -0.12 -52.81 19.62
N VAL A 198 0.73 -52.66 20.63
CA VAL A 198 1.77 -53.63 21.03
C VAL A 198 1.38 -54.38 22.32
N LEU A 199 0.17 -54.14 22.85
CA LEU A 199 -0.41 -54.89 23.98
C LEU A 199 -1.45 -55.91 23.50
#